data_AF-A0A7K2JXE4-F1
#
_entry.id   AF-A0A7K2JXE4-F1
#
_cell.length_a   1.000
_cell.length_b   1.000
_cell.length_c   1.000
_cell.angle_alpha   90.00
_cell.angle_beta   90.00
_cell.angle_gamma   90.00
#
_symmetry.space_group_name_H-M   'P 1'
#
loop_
_entity.id
_entity.type
_entity.pdbx_description
1 polymer ?
#
loop_
_entity_poly.entity_id
_entity_poly.type
_entity_poly.pdbx_seq_one_letter_code
_entity_poly.pdbx_strand_id
1 'polypeptide(L)'
;MSNSSREEMVGGAVTLGLLAAWALHDAEELVAMPGWWRRNLPALRERYPAVPEAVWRRAGSAEPREFAVAVGAMAVIVTAASTAGHLTGGRSAVYQTALNAFGLHGLVHLAQAGLVRGYTPGSATSPLLVVPFTLWARR
;
A
#
# COMPACT_ATOMS: atom_id res chain seq x y z
N MET A 1 -17.68 -27.17 18.81
CA MET A 1 -17.18 -27.12 17.42
C MET A 1 -17.47 -25.79 16.70
N SER A 2 -18.59 -25.08 16.96
CA SER A 2 -18.92 -23.80 16.26
C SER A 2 -17.96 -22.62 16.54
N ASN A 3 -17.43 -22.49 17.77
CA ASN A 3 -16.61 -21.33 18.16
C ASN A 3 -15.20 -21.36 17.55
N SER A 4 -14.54 -22.54 17.54
CA SER A 4 -13.18 -22.73 17.01
C SER A 4 -13.07 -22.43 15.52
N SER A 5 -14.06 -22.83 14.71
CA SER A 5 -14.04 -22.56 13.27
C SER A 5 -14.27 -21.08 12.94
N ARG A 6 -15.05 -20.35 13.76
CA ARG A 6 -15.16 -18.88 13.63
C ARG A 6 -13.86 -18.19 14.01
N GLU A 7 -13.21 -18.61 15.09
CA GLU A 7 -11.92 -18.07 15.52
C GLU A 7 -10.82 -18.32 14.47
N GLU A 8 -10.80 -19.51 13.85
CA GLU A 8 -9.90 -19.81 12.71
C GLU A 8 -10.21 -18.96 11.47
N MET A 9 -11.49 -18.79 11.11
CA MET A 9 -11.87 -17.93 9.98
C MET A 9 -11.49 -16.47 10.22
N VAL A 10 -11.68 -15.97 11.44
CA VAL A 10 -11.27 -14.61 11.82
C VAL A 10 -9.74 -14.49 11.78
N GLY A 11 -9.01 -15.47 12.32
CA GLY A 11 -7.55 -15.50 12.24
C GLY A 11 -7.04 -15.51 10.80
N GLY A 12 -7.62 -16.34 9.94
CA GLY A 12 -7.30 -16.40 8.51
C GLY A 12 -7.61 -15.10 7.78
N ALA A 13 -8.77 -14.50 8.04
CA ALA A 13 -9.18 -13.22 7.44
C ALA A 13 -8.28 -12.06 7.88
N VAL A 14 -7.82 -12.03 9.14
CA VAL A 14 -6.85 -11.05 9.62
C VAL A 14 -5.50 -11.25 8.94
N THR A 15 -5.00 -12.48 8.88
CA THR A 15 -3.62 -12.72 8.43
C THR A 15 -3.47 -12.70 6.90
N LEU A 16 -4.32 -13.45 6.19
CA LEU A 16 -4.30 -13.48 4.72
C LEU A 16 -4.99 -12.26 4.12
N GLY A 17 -5.83 -11.57 4.90
CA GLY A 17 -6.41 -10.30 4.50
C GLY A 17 -5.37 -9.22 4.24
N LEU A 18 -4.19 -9.26 4.90
CA LEU A 18 -3.11 -8.31 4.62
C LEU A 18 -2.64 -8.45 3.17
N LEU A 19 -2.41 -9.68 2.73
CA LEU A 19 -2.04 -9.97 1.34
C LEU A 19 -3.12 -9.51 0.36
N ALA A 20 -4.39 -9.81 0.66
CA ALA A 20 -5.50 -9.42 -0.22
C ALA A 20 -5.68 -7.89 -0.30
N ALA A 21 -5.64 -7.20 0.83
CA ALA A 21 -5.77 -5.75 0.91
C ALA A 21 -4.60 -5.05 0.22
N TRP A 22 -3.37 -5.54 0.45
CA TRP A 22 -2.18 -5.06 -0.25
C TRP A 22 -2.28 -5.27 -1.75
N ALA A 23 -2.65 -6.47 -2.21
CA ALA A 23 -2.73 -6.76 -3.64
C ALA A 23 -3.76 -5.87 -4.36
N LEU A 24 -4.91 -5.61 -3.75
CA LEU A 24 -5.93 -4.73 -4.33
C LEU A 24 -5.47 -3.26 -4.37
N HIS A 25 -4.80 -2.80 -3.31
CA HIS A 25 -4.24 -1.45 -3.23
C HIS A 25 -3.12 -1.24 -4.26
N ASP A 26 -2.13 -2.12 -4.29
CA ASP A 26 -0.99 -2.01 -5.21
C ASP A 26 -1.37 -2.29 -6.67
N ALA A 27 -2.44 -3.06 -6.94
CA ALA A 27 -2.97 -3.21 -8.30
C ALA A 27 -3.54 -1.91 -8.84
N GLU A 28 -4.24 -1.12 -8.02
CA GLU A 28 -4.68 0.22 -8.38
C GLU A 28 -3.47 1.12 -8.69
N GLU A 29 -2.45 1.09 -7.85
CA GLU A 29 -1.23 1.88 -8.07
C GLU A 29 -0.53 1.47 -9.37
N LEU A 30 -0.38 0.17 -9.62
CA LEU A 30 0.28 -0.38 -10.81
C LEU A 30 -0.37 0.08 -12.11
N VAL A 31 -1.71 0.16 -12.11
CA VAL A 31 -2.48 0.62 -13.26
C VAL A 31 -2.45 2.15 -13.39
N ALA A 32 -2.62 2.87 -12.28
CA ALA A 32 -2.82 4.32 -12.31
C ALA A 32 -1.51 5.11 -12.38
N MET A 33 -0.44 4.65 -11.73
CA MET A 33 0.79 5.40 -11.50
C MET A 33 1.48 5.87 -12.79
N PRO A 34 1.69 5.03 -13.82
CA PRO A 34 2.36 5.46 -15.06
C PRO A 34 1.63 6.61 -15.77
N GLY A 35 0.30 6.49 -15.86
CA GLY A 35 -0.52 7.49 -16.53
C GLY A 35 -0.67 8.77 -15.70
N TRP A 36 -0.74 8.62 -14.38
CA TRP A 36 -0.84 9.76 -13.47
C TRP A 36 0.43 10.61 -13.49
N TRP A 37 1.62 9.99 -13.46
CA TRP A 37 2.87 10.76 -13.47
C TRP A 37 3.02 11.58 -14.74
N ARG A 38 2.81 10.98 -15.92
CA ARG A 38 2.90 11.70 -17.21
C ARG A 38 1.95 12.90 -17.29
N ARG A 39 0.76 12.81 -16.69
CA ARG A 39 -0.25 13.88 -16.70
C ARG A 39 0.02 14.98 -15.69
N ASN A 40 0.54 14.64 -14.51
CA ASN A 40 0.64 15.58 -13.38
C ASN A 40 2.03 16.15 -13.17
N LEU A 41 3.10 15.50 -13.66
CA LEU A 41 4.48 15.95 -13.42
C LEU A 41 4.74 17.40 -13.87
N PRO A 42 4.28 17.87 -15.05
CA PRO A 42 4.51 19.27 -15.45
C PRO A 42 3.87 20.27 -14.50
N ALA A 43 2.60 20.06 -14.15
CA ALA A 43 1.85 20.93 -13.24
C ALA A 43 2.42 20.92 -11.82
N LEU A 44 2.91 19.76 -11.35
CA LEU A 44 3.53 19.64 -10.03
C LEU A 44 4.87 20.34 -9.96
N ARG A 45 5.68 20.23 -11.01
CA ARG A 45 6.94 20.95 -11.12
C ARG A 45 6.75 22.46 -11.10
N GLU A 46 5.74 22.97 -11.80
CA GLU A 46 5.39 24.40 -11.78
C GLU A 46 4.88 24.86 -10.41
N ARG A 47 4.05 24.03 -9.76
CA ARG A 47 3.45 24.34 -8.45
C ARG A 47 4.44 24.31 -7.29
N TYR A 48 5.52 23.53 -7.41
CA TYR A 48 6.51 23.33 -6.36
C TYR A 48 7.94 23.69 -6.83
N PRO A 49 8.21 24.97 -7.16
CA PRO A 49 9.50 25.40 -7.71
C PRO A 49 10.66 25.29 -6.70
N ALA A 50 10.36 25.19 -5.40
CA ALA A 50 11.36 24.98 -4.34
C ALA A 50 11.93 23.56 -4.32
N VAL A 51 11.29 22.58 -4.98
CA VAL A 51 11.78 21.21 -5.06
C VAL A 51 12.91 21.14 -6.10
N PRO A 52 14.09 20.58 -5.76
CA PRO A 52 15.23 20.54 -6.67
C PRO A 52 14.91 19.82 -7.99
N GLU A 53 15.42 20.36 -9.10
CA GLU A 53 15.21 19.81 -10.44
C GLU A 53 15.62 18.34 -10.56
N ALA A 54 16.65 17.92 -9.82
CA ALA A 54 17.07 16.52 -9.78
C ALA A 54 15.96 15.57 -9.30
N VAL A 55 15.11 16.01 -8.37
CA VAL A 55 13.97 15.24 -7.86
C VAL A 55 12.92 15.08 -8.97
N TRP A 56 12.61 16.16 -9.70
CA TRP A 56 11.67 16.11 -10.82
C TRP A 56 12.15 15.21 -11.95
N ARG A 57 13.43 15.30 -12.32
CA ARG A 57 14.02 14.40 -13.32
C ARG A 57 13.93 12.94 -12.88
N ARG A 58 14.24 12.65 -11.61
CA ARG A 58 14.17 11.28 -11.08
C ARG A 58 12.75 10.73 -11.04
N ALA A 59 11.78 11.56 -10.68
CA ALA A 59 10.36 11.20 -10.71
C ALA A 59 9.86 10.96 -12.14
N GLY A 60 10.27 11.80 -13.09
CA GLY A 60 9.94 11.64 -14.51
C GLY A 60 10.68 10.50 -15.22
N SER A 61 11.82 10.05 -14.68
CA SER A 61 12.59 8.94 -15.22
C SER A 61 12.18 7.57 -14.67
N ALA A 62 11.23 7.52 -13.72
CA ALA A 62 10.77 6.26 -13.14
C ALA A 62 9.98 5.49 -14.20
N GLU A 63 10.52 4.34 -14.63
CA GLU A 63 9.84 3.52 -15.65
C GLU A 63 8.74 2.66 -15.02
N PRO A 64 7.63 2.41 -15.74
CA PRO A 64 6.58 1.50 -15.27
C PRO A 64 7.11 0.10 -14.94
N ARG A 65 8.16 -0.35 -15.63
CA ARG A 65 8.82 -1.63 -15.38
C ARG A 65 9.55 -1.65 -14.05
N GLU A 66 10.24 -0.57 -13.67
CA GLU A 66 10.89 -0.45 -12.36
C GLU A 66 9.86 -0.56 -11.24
N PHE A 67 8.72 0.15 -11.40
CA PHE A 67 7.62 0.09 -10.46
C PHE A 67 7.03 -1.33 -10.36
N ALA A 68 6.78 -1.99 -11.48
CA ALA A 68 6.26 -3.37 -11.50
C ALA A 68 7.21 -4.37 -10.82
N VAL A 69 8.53 -4.21 -11.00
CA VAL A 69 9.53 -5.04 -10.31
C VAL A 69 9.50 -4.79 -8.79
N ALA A 70 9.37 -3.53 -8.37
CA ALA A 70 9.23 -3.19 -6.95
C ALA A 70 7.96 -3.79 -6.33
N VAL A 71 6.82 -3.69 -7.02
CA VAL A 71 5.55 -4.32 -6.60
C VAL A 71 5.71 -5.84 -6.51
N GLY A 72 6.39 -6.47 -7.48
CA GLY A 72 6.68 -7.91 -7.45
C GLY A 72 7.55 -8.33 -6.25
N ALA A 73 8.57 -7.54 -5.91
CA ALA A 73 9.40 -7.78 -4.72
C ALA A 73 8.58 -7.63 -3.42
N MET A 74 7.72 -6.60 -3.35
CA MET A 74 6.82 -6.41 -2.23
C MET A 74 5.80 -7.55 -2.11
N ALA A 75 5.32 -8.12 -3.22
CA ALA A 75 4.43 -9.28 -3.20
C ALA A 75 5.05 -10.46 -2.44
N VAL A 76 6.35 -10.73 -2.65
CA VAL A 76 7.07 -11.80 -1.95
C VAL A 76 7.14 -11.50 -0.46
N ILE A 77 7.49 -10.27 -0.08
CA ILE A 77 7.62 -9.85 1.32
C ILE A 77 6.28 -9.93 2.04
N VAL A 78 5.22 -9.37 1.46
CA VAL A 78 3.88 -9.33 2.05
C VAL A 78 3.28 -10.74 2.13
N THR A 79 3.54 -11.59 1.14
CA THR A 79 3.15 -13.01 1.20
C THR A 79 3.85 -13.70 2.36
N ALA A 80 5.17 -13.58 2.50
CA ALA A 80 5.91 -14.19 3.59
C ALA A 80 5.44 -13.68 4.97
N ALA A 81 5.19 -12.37 5.11
CA ALA A 81 4.67 -11.78 6.33
C ALA A 81 3.25 -12.30 6.65
N SER A 82 2.38 -12.40 5.65
CA SER A 82 1.00 -12.90 5.81
C SER A 82 0.98 -14.38 6.18
N THR A 83 1.85 -15.20 5.58
CA THR A 83 2.02 -16.61 5.95
C THR A 83 2.54 -16.75 7.38
N ALA A 84 3.56 -15.97 7.77
CA ALA A 84 4.06 -15.97 9.14
C ALA A 84 2.99 -15.52 10.15
N GLY A 85 2.17 -14.53 9.77
CA GLY A 85 0.98 -14.13 10.52
C GLY A 85 0.02 -15.31 10.68
N HIS A 86 -0.34 -15.97 9.59
CA HIS A 86 -1.28 -17.09 9.60
C HIS A 86 -0.84 -18.23 10.51
N LEU A 87 0.43 -18.65 10.38
CA LEU A 87 1.02 -19.72 11.20
C LEU A 87 1.12 -19.37 12.69
N THR A 88 1.09 -18.09 13.04
CA THR A 88 1.19 -17.63 14.44
C THR A 88 -0.12 -17.08 14.99
N GLY A 89 -1.23 -17.19 14.25
CA GLY A 89 -2.50 -16.55 14.60
C GLY A 89 -2.37 -15.04 14.79
N GLY A 90 -1.58 -14.39 13.94
CA GLY A 90 -1.33 -12.94 13.95
C GLY A 90 -0.22 -12.46 14.89
N ARG A 91 0.39 -13.33 15.72
CA ARG A 91 1.38 -12.90 16.73
C ARG A 91 2.80 -12.65 16.20
N SER A 92 3.09 -13.01 14.95
CA SER A 92 4.41 -12.80 14.33
C SER A 92 4.78 -11.32 14.32
N ALA A 93 5.97 -10.99 14.86
CA ALA A 93 6.52 -9.64 14.82
C ALA A 93 6.69 -9.13 13.38
N VAL A 94 7.03 -10.02 12.44
CA VAL A 94 7.15 -9.70 11.02
C VAL A 94 5.79 -9.30 10.44
N TYR A 95 4.74 -10.07 10.75
CA TYR A 95 3.37 -9.76 10.33
C TYR A 95 2.90 -8.42 10.91
N GLN A 96 3.07 -8.21 12.21
CA GLN A 96 2.66 -6.97 12.88
C GLN A 96 3.41 -5.74 12.35
N THR A 97 4.70 -5.90 12.05
CA THR A 97 5.50 -4.84 11.42
C THR A 97 4.99 -4.53 10.01
N ALA A 98 4.73 -5.55 9.20
CA ALA A 98 4.18 -5.38 7.85
C ALA A 98 2.78 -4.73 7.88
N LEU A 99 1.92 -5.14 8.81
CA LEU A 99 0.59 -4.56 8.99
C LEU A 99 0.67 -3.06 9.36
N ASN A 100 1.56 -2.69 10.28
CA ASN A 100 1.77 -1.29 10.64
C ASN A 100 2.36 -0.48 9.48
N ALA A 101 3.33 -1.05 8.75
CA ALA A 101 3.92 -0.41 7.58
C ALA A 101 2.87 -0.20 6.47
N PHE A 102 1.98 -1.18 6.25
CA PHE A 102 0.87 -1.07 5.30
C PHE A 102 -0.10 0.05 5.70
N GLY A 103 -0.48 0.14 6.97
CA GLY A 103 -1.28 1.27 7.47
C GLY A 103 -0.61 2.62 7.24
N LEU A 104 0.69 2.73 7.56
CA LEU A 104 1.47 3.95 7.35
C LEU A 104 1.57 4.33 5.87
N HIS A 105 1.75 3.34 4.98
CA HIS A 105 1.73 3.53 3.53
C HIS A 105 0.44 4.21 3.07
N GLY A 106 -0.71 3.73 3.55
CA GLY A 106 -2.00 4.37 3.26
C GLY A 106 -2.10 5.82 3.76
N LEU A 107 -1.53 6.13 4.94
CA LEU A 107 -1.50 7.51 5.44
C LEU A 107 -0.59 8.42 4.60
N VAL A 108 0.52 7.89 4.09
CA VAL A 108 1.41 8.63 3.18
C VAL A 108 0.66 9.01 1.90
N HIS A 109 -0.13 8.11 1.33
CA HIS A 109 -0.98 8.42 0.17
C HIS A 109 -2.01 9.51 0.44
N LEU A 110 -2.65 9.49 1.60
CA LEU A 110 -3.58 10.54 2.01
C LEU A 110 -2.88 11.90 2.15
N ALA A 111 -1.68 11.91 2.74
CA ALA A 111 -0.88 13.13 2.86
C ALA A 111 -0.46 13.65 1.48
N GLN A 112 -0.01 12.76 0.58
CA GLN A 112 0.31 13.11 -0.80
C GLN A 112 -0.90 13.73 -1.50
N ALA A 113 -2.05 13.06 -1.51
CA ALA A 113 -3.30 13.58 -2.09
C ALA A 113 -3.68 14.97 -1.54
N GLY A 114 -3.52 15.18 -0.23
CA GLY A 114 -3.71 16.48 0.42
C GLY A 114 -2.78 17.57 -0.12
N LEU A 115 -1.49 17.25 -0.28
CA LEU A 115 -0.50 18.17 -0.88
C LEU A 115 -0.83 18.46 -2.35
N VAL A 116 -1.17 17.43 -3.13
CA VAL A 116 -1.57 17.63 -4.54
C VAL A 116 -2.91 18.36 -4.65
N ARG A 117 -3.70 18.40 -3.57
CA ARG A 117 -5.10 18.85 -3.54
C ARG A 117 -5.96 18.11 -4.57
N GLY A 118 -5.75 16.81 -4.69
CA GLY A 118 -6.41 15.99 -5.69
C GLY A 118 -6.06 14.52 -5.56
N TYR A 119 -6.57 13.73 -6.50
CA TYR A 119 -6.32 12.30 -6.56
C TYR A 119 -4.83 12.00 -6.82
N THR A 120 -4.30 11.07 -6.06
CA THR A 120 -3.05 10.35 -6.36
C THR A 120 -3.36 8.85 -6.42
N PRO A 121 -2.63 8.06 -7.22
CA PRO A 121 -2.67 6.60 -7.09
C PRO A 121 -2.50 6.23 -5.62
N GLY A 122 -3.34 5.34 -5.12
CA GLY A 122 -3.42 4.96 -3.72
C GLY A 122 -4.33 5.83 -2.84
N SER A 123 -4.74 7.03 -3.25
CA SER A 123 -5.50 7.94 -2.36
C SER A 123 -6.94 7.49 -2.13
N ALA A 124 -7.54 6.76 -3.08
CA ALA A 124 -8.90 6.24 -2.95
C ALA A 124 -8.96 4.94 -2.15
N THR A 125 -8.04 4.02 -2.42
CA THR A 125 -7.93 2.73 -1.73
C THR A 125 -7.40 2.89 -0.30
N SER A 126 -6.59 3.91 0.00
CA SER A 126 -6.07 4.13 1.35
C SER A 126 -7.15 4.29 2.44
N PRO A 127 -8.13 5.22 2.32
CA PRO A 127 -9.18 5.38 3.32
C PRO A 127 -10.28 4.31 3.23
N LEU A 128 -10.44 3.66 2.07
CA LEU A 128 -11.50 2.67 1.85
C LEU A 128 -11.08 1.23 2.22
N LEU A 129 -9.79 0.94 2.14
CA LEU A 129 -9.24 -0.40 2.30
C LEU A 129 -8.09 -0.43 3.30
N VAL A 130 -7.00 0.29 3.04
CA VAL A 130 -5.74 0.17 3.80
C VAL A 130 -5.91 0.51 5.27
N VAL A 131 -6.42 1.71 5.56
CA VAL A 131 -6.59 2.21 6.93
C VAL A 131 -7.67 1.40 7.67
N PRO A 132 -8.87 1.17 7.12
CA PRO A 132 -9.88 0.35 7.80
C PRO A 132 -9.40 -1.07 8.08
N PHE A 133 -8.75 -1.73 7.11
CA PHE A 133 -8.21 -3.07 7.29
C PHE A 133 -7.17 -3.11 8.40
N THR A 134 -6.20 -2.18 8.37
CA THR A 134 -5.13 -2.12 9.38
C THR A 134 -5.70 -1.91 10.79
N LEU A 135 -6.70 -1.03 10.94
CA LEU A 135 -7.33 -0.79 12.24
C LEU A 135 -8.15 -2.00 12.72
N TRP A 136 -8.81 -2.71 11.81
CA TRP A 136 -9.56 -3.91 12.15
C TRP A 136 -8.65 -5.08 12.54
N ALA A 137 -7.59 -5.33 11.76
CA ALA A 137 -6.65 -6.43 11.98
C ALA A 137 -5.78 -6.27 13.24
N ARG A 138 -5.77 -5.08 13.86
CA ARG A 138 -5.08 -4.79 15.12
C ARG A 138 -5.95 -4.97 16.37
N ARG A 139 -7.26 -5.17 16.22
CA ARG A 139 -8.19 -5.39 17.34
C ARG A 139 -8.20 -6.85 17.75
#